data_AF-A0A369FM31-F1
#
_entry.id   AF-A0A369FM31-F1
#
_cell.length_a   1.000
_cell.length_b   1.000
_cell.length_c   1.000
_cell.angle_alpha   90.00
_cell.angle_beta   90.00
_cell.angle_gamma   90.00
#
_symmetry.space_group_name_H-M   'P 1'
#
loop_
_entity.id
_entity.type
_entity.pdbx_description
1 polymer ?
#
loop_
_entity_poly.entity_id
_entity_poly.type
_entity_poly.pdbx_seq_one_letter_code
_entity_poly.pdbx_strand_id
1 'polypeptide(L)'
;MKPLHYTASALVLGLTLMGNAQAVTTIPFWHSMEGELGKEVNSLVQRFNAENPDYKIIPTYKGNYEESLSAGIAAFRTGNAPAILQVYEVGTATMMASKAIKPVYDVFKEAGINFDESQFVPTVSGYYSDSKTGHLLSQPFNSSTPVLYYNKDAFKKAGLDPEQPPKTWQDLADYAAKLKASGMKCGYASGWQGWIQLENFSAWN
;
A
#
# COMPACT_ATOMS: atom_id res chain seq x y z
N MET A 1 64.02 57.39 -27.52
CA MET A 1 63.05 58.39 -27.02
C MET A 1 62.03 57.64 -26.17
N LYS A 2 61.71 58.19 -24.99
CA LYS A 2 60.90 57.62 -23.88
C LYS A 2 59.38 57.56 -24.19
N PRO A 3 58.55 56.91 -23.35
CA PRO A 3 57.44 56.02 -23.72
C PRO A 3 56.04 56.63 -23.51
N LEU A 4 54.98 55.86 -23.79
CA LEU A 4 53.67 56.05 -23.15
C LEU A 4 53.13 54.72 -22.58
N HIS A 5 52.68 54.82 -21.33
CA HIS A 5 52.14 53.76 -20.46
C HIS A 5 50.60 53.68 -20.52
N TYR A 6 50.07 52.69 -19.78
CA TYR A 6 48.71 52.50 -19.23
C TYR A 6 47.84 51.46 -19.95
N THR A 7 47.84 50.19 -19.52
CA THR A 7 47.09 49.55 -18.39
C THR A 7 45.60 49.32 -18.63
N ALA A 8 45.20 48.04 -18.70
CA ALA A 8 43.99 47.45 -18.09
C ALA A 8 43.98 45.95 -18.46
N SER A 9 44.52 45.04 -17.65
CA SER A 9 43.93 44.43 -16.44
C SER A 9 42.70 43.57 -16.72
N ALA A 10 42.93 42.26 -16.68
CA ALA A 10 42.07 41.20 -16.16
C ALA A 10 40.62 41.07 -16.70
N LEU A 11 40.42 40.11 -17.60
CA LEU A 11 39.14 39.39 -17.71
C LEU A 11 39.36 37.96 -17.19
N VAL A 12 39.31 37.81 -15.87
CA VAL A 12 39.44 36.54 -15.15
C VAL A 12 38.04 35.97 -14.91
N LEU A 13 37.87 34.71 -15.35
CA LEU A 13 36.96 33.67 -14.85
C LEU A 13 35.53 34.10 -14.46
N GLY A 14 34.60 33.96 -15.41
CA GLY A 14 33.15 33.95 -15.16
C GLY A 14 32.46 32.64 -15.54
N LEU A 15 33.20 31.51 -15.58
CA LEU A 15 32.63 30.17 -15.83
C LEU A 15 33.04 29.26 -14.68
N THR A 16 32.17 29.07 -13.70
CA THR A 16 32.04 27.84 -12.85
C THR A 16 31.07 28.08 -11.70
N LEU A 17 29.83 28.46 -12.01
CA LEU A 17 28.70 28.22 -11.10
C LEU A 17 27.52 27.66 -11.91
N MET A 18 27.79 26.65 -12.73
CA MET A 18 26.76 25.66 -13.03
C MET A 18 26.67 24.75 -11.80
N GLY A 19 25.97 25.22 -10.76
CA GLY A 19 25.47 24.32 -9.74
C GLY A 19 24.67 23.25 -10.46
N ASN A 20 24.99 21.98 -10.22
CA ASN A 20 24.18 20.86 -10.69
C ASN A 20 22.76 21.07 -10.15
N ALA A 21 21.88 21.64 -10.96
CA ALA A 21 20.45 21.55 -10.72
C ALA A 21 20.12 20.05 -10.86
N GLN A 22 20.16 19.32 -9.75
CA GLN A 22 19.65 17.95 -9.68
C GLN A 22 18.19 18.04 -10.13
N ALA A 23 17.88 17.44 -11.28
CA ALA A 23 16.51 17.41 -11.77
C ALA A 23 15.67 16.64 -10.75
N VAL A 24 14.54 17.22 -10.34
CA VAL A 24 13.60 16.59 -9.40
C VAL A 24 13.22 15.21 -9.94
N THR A 25 13.53 14.16 -9.17
CA THR A 25 13.28 12.79 -9.60
C THR A 25 11.79 12.48 -9.46
N THR A 26 11.13 12.23 -10.58
CA THR A 26 9.70 11.88 -10.60
C THR A 26 9.49 10.39 -10.34
N ILE A 27 8.59 10.05 -9.42
CA ILE A 27 8.31 8.69 -8.96
C ILE A 27 6.82 8.39 -9.22
N PRO A 28 6.47 7.71 -10.32
CA PRO A 28 5.09 7.33 -10.59
C PRO A 28 4.59 6.29 -9.58
N PHE A 29 3.44 6.55 -8.96
CA PHE A 29 2.76 5.64 -8.03
C PHE A 29 1.36 5.31 -8.56
N TRP A 30 1.13 4.06 -8.93
CA TRP A 30 -0.19 3.59 -9.37
C TRP A 30 -0.95 2.91 -8.23
N HIS A 31 -2.20 3.31 -8.02
CA HIS A 31 -3.02 2.84 -6.90
C HIS A 31 -4.49 2.57 -7.29
N SER A 32 -5.21 1.86 -6.43
CA SER A 32 -6.62 1.48 -6.58
C SER A 32 -7.55 2.17 -5.57
N MET A 33 -7.05 3.16 -4.82
CA MET A 33 -7.85 3.96 -3.90
C MET A 33 -8.79 4.94 -4.63
N GLU A 34 -10.09 4.77 -4.43
CA GLU A 34 -11.15 5.65 -4.92
C GLU A 34 -11.72 6.56 -3.82
N GLY A 35 -12.55 7.53 -4.21
CA GLY A 35 -13.30 8.39 -3.28
C GLY A 35 -12.42 9.09 -2.23
N GLU A 36 -12.85 9.03 -0.96
CA GLU A 36 -12.12 9.64 0.17
C GLU A 36 -10.74 8.99 0.40
N LEU A 37 -10.60 7.69 0.14
CA LEU A 37 -9.30 7.02 0.26
C LEU A 37 -8.32 7.57 -0.77
N GLY A 38 -8.75 7.82 -2.01
CA GLY A 38 -7.93 8.45 -3.04
C GLY A 38 -7.52 9.88 -2.68
N LYS A 39 -8.38 10.64 -2.00
CA LYS A 39 -8.02 11.97 -1.48
C LYS A 39 -6.96 11.89 -0.39
N GLU A 40 -7.05 10.91 0.51
CA GLU A 40 -6.04 10.69 1.54
C GLU A 40 -4.68 10.31 0.93
N VAL A 41 -4.66 9.43 -0.09
CA VAL A 41 -3.42 9.12 -0.84
C VAL A 41 -2.78 10.40 -1.39
N ASN A 42 -3.58 11.28 -2.00
CA ASN A 42 -3.09 12.55 -2.52
C ASN A 42 -2.55 13.45 -1.41
N SER A 43 -3.18 13.49 -0.23
CA SER A 43 -2.71 14.26 0.91
C SER A 43 -1.35 13.77 1.42
N LEU A 44 -1.18 12.45 1.58
CA LEU A 44 0.08 11.83 1.98
C LEU A 44 1.21 12.14 0.98
N VAL A 45 0.93 12.02 -0.31
CA VAL A 45 1.88 12.38 -1.38
C VAL A 45 2.23 13.86 -1.34
N GLN A 46 1.25 14.74 -1.18
CA GLN A 46 1.50 16.19 -1.13
C GLN A 46 2.43 16.54 0.03
N ARG A 47 2.20 15.94 1.20
CA ARG A 47 3.08 16.10 2.37
C ARG A 47 4.49 15.59 2.09
N PHE A 48 4.63 14.38 1.54
CA PHE A 48 5.94 13.83 1.18
C PHE A 48 6.69 14.74 0.20
N ASN A 49 6.04 15.19 -0.88
CA ASN A 49 6.65 16.06 -1.89
C ASN A 49 7.04 17.43 -1.33
N ALA A 50 6.32 17.95 -0.32
CA ALA A 50 6.68 19.19 0.36
C ALA A 50 7.89 19.02 1.30
N GLU A 51 7.98 17.88 1.97
CA GLU A 51 9.07 17.55 2.90
C GLU A 51 10.34 17.07 2.18
N ASN A 52 10.25 16.59 0.93
CA ASN A 52 11.34 15.97 0.17
C ASN A 52 11.46 16.58 -1.24
N PRO A 53 12.03 17.79 -1.39
CA PRO A 53 11.97 18.57 -2.64
C PRO A 53 12.72 17.94 -3.84
N ASP A 54 13.68 17.04 -3.57
CA ASP A 54 14.45 16.35 -4.61
C ASP A 54 13.63 15.23 -5.30
N TYR A 55 12.50 14.84 -4.72
CA TYR A 55 11.65 13.76 -5.19
C TYR A 55 10.20 14.23 -5.39
N LYS A 56 9.56 13.74 -6.44
CA LYS A 56 8.16 14.04 -6.74
C LYS A 56 7.37 12.77 -7.01
N ILE A 57 6.63 12.30 -6.02
CA ILE A 57 5.68 11.20 -6.18
C ILE A 57 4.46 11.70 -6.97
N ILE A 58 4.06 10.95 -8.00
CA ILE A 58 2.87 11.20 -8.82
C ILE A 58 1.88 10.03 -8.65
N PRO A 59 0.87 10.16 -7.76
CA PRO A 59 -0.18 9.16 -7.61
C PRO A 59 -1.11 9.17 -8.82
N THR A 60 -1.49 7.99 -9.29
CA THR A 60 -2.44 7.81 -10.38
C THR A 60 -3.39 6.66 -10.04
N TYR A 61 -4.68 6.95 -9.97
CA TYR A 61 -5.71 5.92 -9.87
C TYR A 61 -5.76 5.11 -11.17
N LYS A 62 -5.64 3.78 -11.06
CA LYS A 62 -5.60 2.86 -12.22
C LYS A 62 -6.78 1.90 -12.30
N GLY A 63 -7.86 2.19 -11.59
CA GLY A 63 -9.02 1.33 -11.50
C GLY A 63 -9.02 0.47 -10.24
N ASN A 64 -9.82 -0.59 -10.23
CA ASN A 64 -9.82 -1.57 -9.14
C ASN A 64 -8.48 -2.34 -9.06
N TYR A 65 -8.36 -3.25 -8.09
CA TYR A 65 -7.11 -3.97 -7.86
C TYR A 65 -6.71 -4.88 -9.02
N GLU A 66 -7.67 -5.55 -9.65
CA GLU A 66 -7.44 -6.43 -10.80
C GLU A 66 -6.95 -5.63 -12.03
N GLU A 67 -7.58 -4.48 -12.28
CA GLU A 67 -7.20 -3.55 -13.35
C GLU A 67 -5.80 -2.97 -13.11
N SER A 68 -5.52 -2.54 -11.87
CA SER A 68 -4.23 -1.94 -11.50
C SER A 68 -3.08 -2.96 -11.60
N LEU A 69 -3.29 -4.19 -11.12
CA LEU A 69 -2.32 -5.28 -11.24
C LEU A 69 -2.05 -5.62 -12.72
N SER A 70 -3.11 -5.77 -13.52
CA SER A 70 -2.99 -6.09 -14.94
C SER A 70 -2.26 -4.99 -15.71
N ALA A 71 -2.58 -3.73 -15.42
CA ALA A 71 -1.91 -2.57 -16.00
C ALA A 71 -0.42 -2.53 -15.63
N GLY A 72 -0.07 -2.79 -14.37
CA GLY A 72 1.32 -2.81 -13.91
C GLY A 72 2.16 -3.88 -14.61
N ILE A 73 1.66 -5.12 -14.70
CA ILE A 73 2.35 -6.23 -15.38
C ILE A 73 2.55 -5.91 -16.87
N ALA A 74 1.52 -5.37 -17.55
CA ALA A 74 1.61 -4.98 -18.96
C ALA A 74 2.61 -3.84 -19.17
N ALA A 75 2.59 -2.83 -18.29
CA ALA A 75 3.49 -1.69 -18.34
C ALA A 75 4.96 -2.14 -18.15
N PHE A 76 5.22 -3.08 -17.23
CA PHE A 76 6.57 -3.64 -17.04
C PHE A 76 7.12 -4.30 -18.31
N ARG A 77 6.30 -5.11 -18.99
CA ARG A 77 6.70 -5.78 -20.25
C ARG A 77 7.04 -4.81 -21.39
N THR A 78 6.53 -3.58 -21.33
CA THR A 78 6.79 -2.53 -22.32
C THR A 78 7.81 -1.50 -21.85
N GLY A 79 8.42 -1.69 -20.67
CA GLY A 79 9.41 -0.75 -20.10
C GLY A 79 8.81 0.53 -19.52
N ASN A 80 7.50 0.58 -19.28
CA ASN A 80 6.76 1.77 -18.81
C ASN A 80 6.10 1.56 -17.44
N ALA A 81 6.60 0.62 -16.63
CA ALA A 81 6.06 0.36 -15.29
C ALA A 81 6.18 1.60 -14.37
N PRO A 82 5.22 1.78 -13.43
CA PRO A 82 5.40 2.76 -12.38
C PRO A 82 6.53 2.34 -11.43
N ALA A 83 7.08 3.29 -10.68
CA ALA A 83 8.05 2.99 -9.64
C ALA A 83 7.41 2.29 -8.44
N ILE A 84 6.16 2.66 -8.11
CA ILE A 84 5.37 2.07 -7.03
C ILE A 84 4.03 1.60 -7.60
N LEU A 85 3.63 0.37 -7.27
CA LEU A 85 2.33 -0.19 -7.65
C LEU A 85 1.64 -0.75 -6.40
N GLN A 86 0.43 -0.27 -6.11
CA GLN A 86 -0.43 -0.88 -5.11
C GLN A 86 -1.03 -2.17 -5.67
N VAL A 87 -0.87 -3.27 -4.94
CA VAL A 87 -1.42 -4.58 -5.29
C VAL A 87 -2.11 -5.15 -4.05
N TYR A 88 -3.34 -5.65 -4.21
CA TYR A 88 -4.04 -6.41 -3.18
C TYR A 88 -3.28 -7.68 -2.77
N GLU A 89 -3.62 -8.21 -1.60
CA GLU A 89 -2.89 -9.29 -0.93
C GLU A 89 -2.85 -10.59 -1.75
N VAL A 90 -3.97 -11.00 -2.38
CA VAL A 90 -4.03 -12.18 -3.27
C VAL A 90 -3.14 -12.04 -4.52
N GLY A 91 -2.72 -10.83 -4.86
CA GLY A 91 -1.78 -10.55 -5.96
C GLY A 91 -0.31 -10.79 -5.61
N THR A 92 0.03 -11.02 -4.33
CA THR A 92 1.43 -11.12 -3.86
C THR A 92 2.20 -12.23 -4.59
N ALA A 93 1.62 -13.44 -4.67
CA ALA A 93 2.25 -14.55 -5.38
C ALA A 93 2.47 -14.26 -6.88
N THR A 94 1.50 -13.57 -7.51
CA THR A 94 1.61 -13.13 -8.90
C THR A 94 2.77 -12.15 -9.08
N MET A 95 2.93 -11.18 -8.17
CA MET A 95 4.03 -10.22 -8.22
C MET A 95 5.38 -10.89 -7.98
N MET A 96 5.48 -11.83 -7.04
CA MET A 96 6.71 -12.61 -6.82
C MET A 96 7.09 -13.42 -8.06
N ALA A 97 6.12 -14.04 -8.74
CA ALA A 97 6.36 -14.81 -9.96
C ALA A 97 6.67 -13.94 -11.19
N SER A 98 6.28 -12.66 -11.18
CA SER A 98 6.41 -11.76 -12.32
C SER A 98 7.85 -11.40 -12.69
N LYS A 99 8.79 -11.52 -11.75
CA LYS A 99 10.17 -10.99 -11.85
C LYS A 99 10.23 -9.48 -12.14
N ALA A 100 9.14 -8.77 -11.83
CA ALA A 100 8.96 -7.34 -12.12
C ALA A 100 9.11 -6.44 -10.88
N ILE A 101 9.41 -7.02 -9.72
CA ILE A 101 9.52 -6.30 -8.45
C ILE A 101 10.94 -6.36 -7.91
N LYS A 102 11.30 -5.32 -7.17
CA LYS A 102 12.46 -5.30 -6.27
C LYS A 102 11.92 -5.39 -4.84
N PRO A 103 12.38 -6.34 -4.01
CA PRO A 103 11.98 -6.41 -2.61
C PRO A 103 12.20 -5.07 -1.90
N VAL A 104 11.25 -4.63 -1.07
CA VAL A 104 11.36 -3.37 -0.33
C VAL A 104 12.62 -3.34 0.53
N TYR A 105 12.98 -4.46 1.15
CA TYR A 105 14.25 -4.60 1.85
C TYR A 105 15.46 -4.20 0.99
N ASP A 106 15.52 -4.68 -0.25
CA ASP A 106 16.62 -4.37 -1.18
C ASP A 106 16.59 -2.90 -1.62
N VAL A 107 15.40 -2.31 -1.81
CA VAL A 107 15.24 -0.88 -2.11
C VAL A 107 15.88 -0.01 -1.03
N PHE A 108 15.57 -0.27 0.24
CA PHE A 108 16.14 0.49 1.37
C PHE A 108 17.64 0.24 1.52
N LYS A 109 18.07 -1.02 1.39
CA LYS A 109 19.48 -1.42 1.49
C LYS A 109 20.36 -0.76 0.42
N GLU A 110 19.93 -0.79 -0.84
CA GLU A 110 20.67 -0.18 -1.96
C GLU A 110 20.67 1.35 -1.87
N ALA A 111 19.61 1.95 -1.31
CA ALA A 111 19.56 3.39 -1.05
C ALA A 111 20.41 3.81 0.18
N GLY A 112 20.93 2.86 0.96
CA GLY A 112 21.67 3.15 2.20
C GLY A 112 20.80 3.75 3.31
N ILE A 113 19.49 3.50 3.28
CA ILE A 113 18.53 4.00 4.27
C ILE A 113 18.27 2.90 5.29
N ASN A 114 18.43 3.23 6.58
CA ASN A 114 18.10 2.30 7.65
C ASN A 114 16.60 2.02 7.68
N PHE A 115 16.21 0.75 7.69
CA PHE A 115 14.82 0.31 7.68
C PHE A 115 14.58 -0.71 8.79
N ASP A 116 13.87 -0.28 9.83
CA ASP A 116 13.50 -1.15 10.96
C ASP A 116 12.20 -1.89 10.64
N GLU A 117 12.29 -3.14 10.20
CA GLU A 117 11.12 -3.98 9.89
C GLU A 117 10.32 -4.37 11.15
N SER A 118 10.88 -4.22 12.35
CA SER A 118 10.18 -4.56 13.60
C SER A 118 9.09 -3.55 13.99
N GLN A 119 9.05 -2.40 13.32
CA GLN A 119 8.01 -1.38 13.52
C GLN A 119 6.62 -1.84 13.06
N PHE A 120 6.54 -2.86 12.20
CA PHE A 120 5.28 -3.40 11.71
C PHE A 120 4.72 -4.45 12.66
N VAL A 121 3.39 -4.49 12.79
CA VAL A 121 2.71 -5.60 13.47
C VAL A 121 3.08 -6.90 12.75
N PRO A 122 3.68 -7.90 13.43
CA PRO A 122 4.28 -9.07 12.76
C PRO A 122 3.32 -9.87 11.89
N THR A 123 2.05 -9.99 12.29
CA THR A 123 1.02 -10.69 11.51
C THR A 123 0.60 -9.93 10.25
N VAL A 124 0.86 -8.62 10.19
CA VAL A 124 0.59 -7.78 9.02
C VAL A 124 1.79 -7.82 8.07
N SER A 125 3.00 -7.59 8.57
CA SER A 125 4.22 -7.65 7.74
C SER A 125 4.52 -9.05 7.24
N GLY A 126 4.27 -10.07 8.06
CA GLY A 126 4.54 -11.47 7.73
C GLY A 126 3.84 -11.95 6.46
N TYR A 127 2.67 -11.41 6.12
CA TYR A 127 1.97 -11.71 4.87
C TYR A 127 2.81 -11.31 3.63
N TYR A 128 3.61 -10.25 3.76
CA TYR A 128 4.41 -9.65 2.68
C TYR A 128 5.92 -9.87 2.84
N SER A 129 6.33 -10.75 3.75
CA SER A 129 7.72 -11.11 3.99
C SER A 129 8.13 -12.35 3.20
N ASP A 130 9.41 -12.42 2.83
CA ASP A 130 10.00 -13.63 2.28
C ASP A 130 10.07 -14.73 3.35
N SER A 131 9.53 -15.91 3.03
CA SER A 131 9.47 -17.04 3.97
C SER A 131 10.84 -17.60 4.39
N LYS A 132 11.92 -17.32 3.66
CA LYS A 132 13.27 -17.82 3.96
C LYS A 132 14.09 -16.81 4.75
N THR A 133 13.98 -15.52 4.40
CA THR A 133 14.80 -14.46 5.01
C THR A 133 14.06 -13.69 6.10
N GLY A 134 12.72 -13.66 6.06
CA GLY A 134 11.88 -12.83 6.93
C GLY A 134 11.75 -11.37 6.48
N HIS A 135 12.53 -10.94 5.49
CA HIS A 135 12.56 -9.56 5.02
C HIS A 135 11.36 -9.20 4.13
N LEU A 136 10.95 -7.93 4.15
CA LEU A 136 9.79 -7.47 3.40
C LEU A 136 10.03 -7.50 1.87
N LEU A 137 9.18 -8.24 1.17
CA LEU A 137 9.06 -8.20 -0.28
C LEU A 137 8.31 -6.94 -0.73
N SER A 138 7.25 -6.58 -0.01
CA SER A 138 6.43 -5.38 -0.25
C SER A 138 5.99 -4.76 1.07
N GLN A 139 5.76 -3.45 1.08
CA GLN A 139 5.31 -2.74 2.28
C GLN A 139 3.78 -2.84 2.43
N PRO A 140 3.24 -3.23 3.61
CA PRO A 140 1.82 -3.15 3.88
C PRO A 140 1.30 -1.71 3.74
N PHE A 141 0.17 -1.51 3.07
CA PHE A 141 -0.39 -0.17 2.81
C PHE A 141 -1.75 0.05 3.47
N ASN A 142 -2.75 -0.75 3.09
CA ASN A 142 -4.13 -0.63 3.58
C ASN A 142 -4.65 -1.98 4.08
N SER A 143 -3.99 -2.50 5.11
CA SER A 143 -4.28 -3.82 5.68
C SER A 143 -5.64 -3.87 6.38
N SER A 144 -6.34 -4.99 6.20
CA SER A 144 -7.62 -5.28 6.86
C SER A 144 -7.70 -6.75 7.25
N THR A 145 -8.55 -7.08 8.21
CA THR A 145 -8.87 -8.46 8.59
C THR A 145 -10.38 -8.62 8.70
N PRO A 146 -10.97 -9.77 8.33
CA PRO A 146 -12.39 -10.01 8.52
C PRO A 146 -12.81 -9.86 9.98
N VAL A 147 -13.94 -9.20 10.23
CA VAL A 147 -14.55 -9.10 11.55
C VAL A 147 -16.05 -9.36 11.44
N LEU A 148 -16.65 -9.83 12.54
CA LEU A 148 -18.10 -10.02 12.62
C LEU A 148 -18.80 -8.74 13.10
N TYR A 149 -19.41 -8.02 12.17
CA TYR A 149 -20.41 -7.00 12.52
C TYR A 149 -21.74 -7.67 12.88
N TYR A 150 -22.37 -7.22 13.96
CA TYR A 150 -23.67 -7.74 14.39
C TYR A 150 -24.58 -6.63 14.92
N ASN A 151 -25.90 -6.83 14.80
CA ASN A 151 -26.90 -5.86 15.21
C ASN A 151 -27.41 -6.19 16.62
N LYS A 152 -26.95 -5.43 17.62
CA LYS A 152 -27.32 -5.61 19.04
C LYS A 152 -28.83 -5.54 19.29
N ASP A 153 -29.56 -4.69 18.57
CA ASP A 153 -31.02 -4.58 18.75
C ASP A 153 -31.76 -5.77 18.14
N ALA A 154 -31.24 -6.32 17.04
CA ALA A 154 -31.76 -7.56 16.46
C ALA A 154 -31.50 -8.75 17.41
N PHE A 155 -30.34 -8.80 18.07
CA PHE A 155 -30.03 -9.78 19.11
C PHE A 155 -31.06 -9.75 20.24
N LYS A 156 -31.32 -8.56 20.82
CA LYS A 156 -32.34 -8.39 21.88
C LYS A 156 -33.72 -8.87 21.44
N LYS A 157 -34.15 -8.50 20.22
CA LYS A 157 -35.45 -8.94 19.65
C LYS A 157 -35.54 -10.46 19.48
N ALA A 158 -34.42 -11.12 19.23
CA ALA A 158 -34.32 -12.58 19.09
C ALA A 158 -34.10 -13.30 20.44
N GLY A 159 -34.07 -12.59 21.57
CA GLY A 159 -33.80 -13.16 22.89
C GLY A 159 -32.34 -13.57 23.09
N LEU A 160 -31.41 -13.00 22.30
CA LEU A 160 -29.97 -13.20 22.42
C LEU A 160 -29.35 -12.09 23.30
N ASP A 161 -28.25 -12.40 23.97
CA ASP A 161 -27.47 -11.41 24.73
C ASP A 161 -26.68 -10.51 23.75
N PRO A 162 -26.94 -9.19 23.69
CA PRO A 162 -26.26 -8.27 22.78
C PRO A 162 -24.79 -8.05 23.13
N GLU A 163 -24.29 -8.51 24.29
CA GLU A 163 -22.89 -8.41 24.68
C GLU A 163 -22.12 -9.74 24.49
N GLN A 164 -22.80 -10.80 24.05
CA GLN A 164 -22.19 -12.10 23.75
C GLN A 164 -22.41 -12.45 22.26
N PRO A 165 -21.62 -11.87 21.33
CA PRO A 165 -21.64 -12.31 19.94
C PRO A 165 -21.19 -13.78 19.82
N PRO A 166 -21.61 -14.51 18.77
CA PRO A 166 -21.24 -15.91 18.57
C PRO A 166 -19.72 -16.03 18.41
N LYS A 167 -19.13 -16.99 19.11
CA LYS A 167 -17.67 -17.23 19.11
C LYS A 167 -17.28 -18.39 18.21
N THR A 168 -18.25 -19.21 17.79
CA THR A 168 -18.04 -20.36 16.92
C THR A 168 -18.97 -20.29 15.71
N TRP A 169 -18.63 -21.01 14.64
CA TRP A 169 -19.48 -21.11 13.45
C TRP A 169 -20.82 -21.79 13.74
N GLN A 170 -20.83 -22.75 14.68
CA GLN A 170 -22.04 -23.42 15.17
C GLN A 170 -22.95 -22.42 15.89
N ASP A 171 -22.40 -21.62 16.81
CA ASP A 171 -23.16 -20.55 17.48
C ASP A 171 -23.70 -19.55 16.46
N LEU A 172 -22.90 -19.16 15.46
CA LEU A 172 -23.33 -18.24 14.42
C LEU A 172 -24.52 -18.80 13.63
N ALA A 173 -24.51 -20.08 13.29
CA ALA A 173 -25.63 -20.73 12.60
C ALA A 173 -26.91 -20.72 13.45
N ASP A 174 -26.81 -21.05 14.73
CA ASP A 174 -27.93 -21.03 15.67
C ASP A 174 -28.49 -19.61 15.87
N TYR A 175 -27.59 -18.62 15.99
CA TYR A 175 -27.96 -17.23 16.19
C TYR A 175 -28.60 -16.66 14.93
N ALA A 176 -28.07 -16.99 13.75
CA ALA A 176 -28.68 -16.62 12.46
C ALA A 176 -30.09 -17.20 12.31
N ALA A 177 -30.32 -18.45 12.75
CA ALA A 177 -31.65 -19.06 12.75
C ALA A 177 -32.63 -18.32 13.68
N LYS A 178 -32.20 -17.96 14.90
CA LYS A 178 -33.01 -17.17 15.85
C LYS A 178 -33.33 -15.77 15.31
N LEU A 179 -32.36 -15.09 14.69
CA LEU A 179 -32.56 -13.78 14.07
C LEU A 179 -33.58 -13.85 12.92
N LYS A 180 -33.51 -14.90 12.09
CA LYS A 180 -34.50 -15.16 11.04
C LYS A 180 -35.90 -15.39 11.63
N ALA A 181 -36.00 -16.22 12.67
CA ALA A 181 -37.27 -16.51 13.35
C ALA A 181 -37.87 -15.26 14.03
N SER A 182 -37.04 -14.32 14.49
CA SER A 182 -37.49 -13.04 15.07
C SER A 182 -37.86 -11.99 14.02
N GLY A 183 -37.96 -12.37 12.74
CA GLY A 183 -38.41 -11.50 11.65
C GLY A 183 -37.31 -10.77 10.89
N MET A 184 -36.02 -11.04 11.14
CA MET A 184 -34.95 -10.47 10.30
C MET A 184 -34.98 -11.08 8.89
N LYS A 185 -34.73 -10.26 7.87
CA LYS A 185 -34.69 -10.72 6.47
C LYS A 185 -33.55 -11.70 6.21
N CYS A 186 -32.39 -11.45 6.82
CA CYS A 186 -31.18 -12.25 6.71
C CYS A 186 -30.58 -12.45 8.11
N GLY A 187 -30.13 -13.67 8.43
CA GLY A 187 -29.47 -13.98 9.70
C GLY A 187 -27.96 -13.76 9.66
N TYR A 188 -27.33 -14.07 8.53
CA TYR A 188 -25.90 -13.87 8.29
C TYR A 188 -25.65 -13.65 6.80
N ALA A 189 -24.79 -12.69 6.47
CA ALA A 189 -24.31 -12.44 5.12
C ALA A 189 -22.81 -12.16 5.16
N SER A 190 -22.12 -12.50 4.08
CA SER A 190 -20.67 -12.31 3.92
C SER A 190 -20.39 -11.81 2.52
N GLY A 191 -19.53 -10.79 2.41
CA GLY A 191 -18.86 -10.48 1.15
C GLY A 191 -17.77 -11.53 0.86
N TRP A 192 -17.32 -11.60 -0.40
CA TRP A 192 -16.15 -12.38 -0.84
C TRP A 192 -15.95 -13.69 -0.07
N GLN A 193 -16.96 -14.57 -0.12
CA GLN A 193 -17.06 -15.72 0.80
C GLN A 193 -15.82 -16.60 0.78
N GLY A 194 -15.23 -16.84 -0.40
CA GLY A 194 -14.00 -17.63 -0.53
C GLY A 194 -12.83 -17.02 0.23
N TRP A 195 -12.61 -15.69 0.12
CA TRP A 195 -11.56 -14.99 0.84
C TRP A 195 -11.83 -14.97 2.35
N ILE A 196 -13.02 -14.54 2.77
CA ILE A 196 -13.37 -14.45 4.20
C ILE A 196 -13.28 -15.81 4.89
N GLN A 197 -13.76 -16.87 4.24
CA GLN A 197 -13.64 -18.21 4.80
C GLN A 197 -12.19 -18.69 4.81
N LEU A 198 -11.44 -18.50 3.72
CA LEU A 198 -10.05 -18.90 3.69
C LEU A 198 -9.25 -18.19 4.79
N GLU A 199 -9.38 -16.87 4.93
CA GLU A 199 -8.70 -16.10 5.99
C GLU A 199 -9.10 -16.58 7.39
N ASN A 200 -10.40 -16.79 7.66
CA ASN A 200 -10.86 -17.23 9.00
C ASN A 200 -10.52 -18.70 9.32
N PHE A 201 -10.48 -19.60 8.33
CA PHE A 201 -10.19 -21.03 8.54
C PHE A 201 -8.70 -21.36 8.39
N SER A 202 -7.96 -20.55 7.64
CA SER A 202 -6.52 -20.74 7.38
C SER A 202 -5.64 -19.89 8.27
N ALA A 203 -6.23 -19.04 9.13
CA ALA A 203 -5.56 -18.47 10.28
C ALA A 203 -5.05 -19.62 11.16
N TRP A 204 -3.83 -20.07 10.88
CA TRP A 204 -3.14 -21.10 11.64
C TRP A 204 -2.58 -20.44 12.91
N ASN A 205 -2.91 -21.02 14.05
CA ASN A 205 -2.32 -20.65 15.35
C ASN A 205 -0.88 -21.14 15.45
#